data_AF-A0AAP2M4J9-F1
#
_entry.id   AF-A0AAP2M4J9-F1
#
_cell.length_a   1.000
_cell.length_b   1.000
_cell.length_c   1.000
_cell.angle_alpha   90.00
_cell.angle_beta   90.00
_cell.angle_gamma   90.00
#
_symmetry.space_group_name_H-M   'P 1'
#
loop_
_entity.id
_entity.type
_entity.pdbx_description
1 polymer ?
#
loop_
_entity_poly.entity_id
_entity_poly.type
_entity_poly.pdbx_seq_one_letter_code
_entity_poly.pdbx_strand_id
1 'polypeptide(L)' 'MSLYPDLEDIKQFYKWECYTDDDIKKYVDIGWITTEQYKEVTGIDYPTPSDAPSGETSEPVGAE' A
#
# COMPACT_ATOMS: atom_id res chain seq x y z
N MET A 1 -28.08 3.83 3.90
CA MET A 1 -27.09 2.89 3.37
C MET A 1 -25.80 3.64 3.13
N SER A 2 -24.83 3.49 4.02
CA SER A 2 -23.44 3.82 3.66
C SER A 2 -23.00 2.77 2.65
N LEU A 3 -22.70 3.19 1.42
CA LEU A 3 -22.35 2.29 0.31
C LEU A 3 -20.91 1.79 0.38
N TYR A 4 -20.17 2.21 1.40
CA TYR A 4 -18.74 2.01 1.50
C TYR A 4 -18.41 1.45 2.89
N PRO A 5 -17.61 0.37 2.96
CA PRO A 5 -17.08 -0.13 4.22
C PRO A 5 -16.22 0.95 4.88
N ASP A 6 -16.48 1.17 6.16
CA ASP A 6 -15.64 2.03 7.00
C ASP A 6 -14.29 1.35 7.27
N LEU A 7 -13.33 2.10 7.81
CA LEU A 7 -12.03 1.58 8.23
C LEU A 7 -12.20 0.35 9.17
N GLU A 8 -13.20 0.38 10.04
CA GLU A 8 -13.55 -0.73 10.93
C GLU A 8 -13.93 -2.02 10.18
N ASP A 9 -14.68 -1.92 9.08
CA ASP A 9 -14.98 -3.05 8.21
C ASP A 9 -13.69 -3.60 7.58
N ILE A 10 -12.86 -2.74 7.00
CA ILE A 10 -11.58 -3.13 6.38
C ILE A 10 -10.68 -3.85 7.39
N LYS A 11 -10.63 -3.35 8.63
CA LYS A 11 -9.92 -3.99 9.75
C LYS A 11 -10.48 -5.35 10.10
N GLN A 12 -11.80 -5.49 10.08
CA GLN A 12 -12.48 -6.74 10.37
C GLN A 12 -12.23 -7.78 9.26
N PHE A 13 -12.26 -7.37 7.99
CA PHE A 13 -11.88 -8.20 6.85
C PHE A 13 -10.40 -8.61 6.89
N TYR A 14 -9.50 -7.70 7.27
CA TYR A 14 -8.08 -8.02 7.46
C TYR A 14 -7.87 -9.05 8.58
N LYS A 15 -8.61 -8.90 9.69
CA LYS A 15 -8.60 -9.85 10.82
C LYS A 15 -9.17 -11.23 10.46
N TRP A 16 -10.07 -11.28 9.48
CA TRP A 16 -10.55 -12.53 8.89
C TRP A 16 -9.59 -13.12 7.85
N GLU A 17 -8.40 -12.54 7.68
CA GLU A 17 -7.43 -12.92 6.65
C GLU A 17 -8.01 -12.85 5.22
N CYS A 18 -9.06 -12.04 5.04
CA CYS A 18 -9.71 -11.80 3.75
C CYS A 18 -8.92 -10.81 2.88
N TYR A 19 -8.17 -9.92 3.54
CA TYR A 19 -7.25 -8.98 2.89
C TYR A 19 -5.84 -9.19 3.37
N THR A 20 -4.90 -9.10 2.44
CA THR A 20 -3.46 -9.09 2.72
C THR A 20 -2.91 -7.67 2.80
N ASP A 21 -1.70 -7.51 3.32
CA ASP A 21 -0.98 -6.23 3.30
C ASP A 21 -0.96 -5.58 1.90
N ASP A 22 -0.83 -6.37 0.82
CA ASP A 22 -0.88 -5.85 -0.55
C ASP A 22 -2.27 -5.31 -0.94
N ASP A 23 -3.36 -5.95 -0.48
CA ASP A 23 -4.72 -5.45 -0.70
C ASP A 23 -4.92 -4.11 0.04
N ILE A 24 -4.55 -4.04 1.32
CA ILE A 24 -4.63 -2.80 2.11
C ILE A 24 -3.74 -1.71 1.49
N LYS A 25 -2.60 -2.09 0.89
CA LYS A 25 -1.72 -1.19 0.16
C LYS A 25 -2.38 -0.63 -1.09
N LYS A 26 -3.09 -1.45 -1.88
CA LYS A 26 -3.91 -0.97 -3.02
C LYS A 26 -5.01 -0.03 -2.55
N TYR A 27 -5.64 -0.28 -1.42
CA TYR A 27 -6.64 0.64 -0.85
C TYR A 27 -6.04 2.01 -0.53
N VAL A 28 -4.78 2.07 -0.08
CA VAL A 28 -4.07 3.35 0.09
C VAL A 28 -3.79 4.01 -1.27
N ASP A 29 -3.33 3.23 -2.25
CA ASP A 29 -2.95 3.73 -3.58
C ASP A 29 -4.14 4.34 -4.34
N ILE A 30 -5.32 3.71 -4.26
CA ILE A 30 -6.56 4.23 -4.87
C ILE A 30 -7.20 5.35 -4.02
N GLY A 31 -6.61 5.72 -2.89
CA GLY A 31 -7.12 6.76 -1.98
C GLY A 31 -8.37 6.36 -1.19
N TRP A 32 -8.63 5.06 -1.03
CA TRP A 32 -9.74 4.55 -0.23
C TRP A 32 -9.48 4.74 1.27
N ILE A 33 -8.23 4.53 1.68
CA ILE A 33 -7.74 4.75 3.04
C ILE A 33 -6.43 5.55 3.00
N THR A 34 -6.02 6.10 4.13
CA THR A 34 -4.73 6.80 4.26
C THR A 34 -3.64 5.87 4.78
N THR A 35 -2.37 6.25 4.63
CA THR A 35 -1.23 5.51 5.19
C THR A 35 -1.32 5.32 6.71
N GLU A 36 -1.92 6.27 7.42
CA GLU A 36 -2.23 6.15 8.86
C GLU A 36 -3.25 5.04 9.13
N GLN A 37 -4.31 4.97 8.32
CA GLN A 37 -5.32 3.92 8.42
C GLN A 37 -4.76 2.54 8.06
N TYR A 38 -3.88 2.46 7.06
CA TYR A 38 -3.14 1.22 6.74
C TYR A 38 -2.39 0.70 7.97
N LYS A 39 -1.69 1.58 8.68
CA LYS A 39 -0.95 1.22 9.90
C LYS A 39 -1.89 0.78 11.03
N GLU A 40 -3.08 1.36 11.14
CA GLU A 40 -4.09 0.97 12.14
C GLU A 40 -4.78 -0.37 11.83
N VAL A 41 -4.94 -0.71 10.54
CA VAL A 41 -5.49 -1.99 10.07
C VAL A 41 -4.45 -3.11 10.21
N THR A 42 -3.28 -2.90 9.59
CA THR A 42 -2.25 -3.94 9.44
C THR A 42 -1.35 -4.05 10.66
N GLY A 43 -1.19 -2.96 11.42
CA GLY A 43 -0.16 -2.83 12.46
C GLY A 43 1.24 -2.58 11.92
N ILE A 44 1.39 -2.42 10.60
CA ILE A 44 2.68 -2.30 9.91
C ILE A 44 2.80 -0.89 9.32
N ASP A 45 3.99 -0.30 9.37
CA ASP A 45 4.25 0.97 8.66
C ASP A 45 4.13 0.76 7.15
N TYR A 46 3.47 1.69 6.46
CA TYR A 46 3.29 1.63 5.01
C TYR A 46 4.67 1.60 4.34
N PRO A 47 5.01 0.57 3.54
CA PRO A 47 6.31 0.50 2.89
C PRO A 47 6.37 1.59 1.84
N THR A 48 6.98 2.72 2.19
CA THR A 48 7.22 3.81 1.26
C THR A 48 8.04 3.24 0.10
N PRO A 49 7.72 3.55 -1.18
CA PRO A 49 8.55 3.14 -2.31
C PRO A 49 9.94 3.80 -2.31
N SER A 50 10.32 4.50 -1.23
CA SER A 50 11.60 5.18 -1.07
C SER A 50 12.81 4.22 -1.04
N ASP A 51 12.59 2.90 -1.00
CA ASP A 51 13.64 1.88 -1.13
C ASP A 51 13.62 1.15 -2.50
N ALA A 52 12.84 1.63 -3.48
CA ALA A 52 13.16 1.31 -4.86
C ALA A 52 14.46 2.06 -5.18
N PRO A 53 15.59 1.38 -5.49
CA PRO A 53 16.73 2.07 -6.05
C PRO A 53 16.20 2.79 -7.28
N SER A 54 16.15 4.12 -7.21
CA SER A 54 15.88 4.96 -8.35
C SER A 54 16.78 4.44 -9.45
N GLY A 55 16.16 3.87 -10.48
CA GLY A 55 16.89 3.27 -11.57
C GLY A 55 17.82 4.35 -12.12
N GLU A 56 19.11 4.19 -11.88
CA GLU A 56 20.12 4.74 -12.76
C GLU A 56 20.05 3.88 -14.03
N THR A 57 19.01 4.13 -14.82
CA THR A 57 19.06 3.85 -16.24
C THR A 57 20.08 4.83 -16.81
N SER A 58 21.33 4.38 -16.88
CA SER A 58 22.39 5.05 -17.61
C SER A 58 23.29 4.01 -18.26
N GLU A 59 22.67 3.19 -19.10
CA GLU A 59 23.29 2.80 -20.36
C GLU A 59 22.43 3.44 -21.45
N PRO A 60 23.00 4.18 -22.43
CA PRO A 60 24.14 3.70 -23.21
C PRO A 60 25.18 4.80 -23.58
N VAL A 61 26.35 4.36 -24.06
CA VAL A 61 27.23 4.95 -25.11
C VAL A 61 28.69 5.20 -24.71
N GLY A 62 29.60 4.66 -25.54
CA GLY A 62 31.05 4.92 -25.55
C GLY A 62 31.83 3.61 -25.62
N ALA A 63 32.07 3.00 -26.78
CA ALA A 63 33.06 3.39 -27.80
C ALA A 63 34.50 3.41 -27.26
N GLU A 64 35.22 2.29 -27.41
CA GLU A 64 36.54 2.22 -28.06
C GLU A 64 36.89 0.76 -28.43
#